data_AF-A0A954XFU9-F1
#
_entry.id   AF-A0A954XFU9-F1
#
_cell.length_a   1.000
_cell.length_b   1.000
_cell.length_c   1.000
_cell.angle_alpha   90.00
_cell.angle_beta   90.00
_cell.angle_gamma   90.00
#
_symmetry.space_group_name_H-M   'P 1'
#
loop_
_entity.id
_entity.type
_entity.pdbx_description
1 polymer ?
#
loop_
_entity_poly.entity_id
_entity_poly.type
_entity_poly.pdbx_seq_one_letter_code
_entity_poly.pdbx_strand_id
1 'polypeptide(L)'
;RMVCEARSPELAQRILQSYVAAYDEHHLKLHDTSGSFDFFAREAERAKTELTAATTSLQDAKSAAGVTSVEGQRRIYEDQFLGLERDVVETESHLAAAKSKVEAMLRTQPDLQSQTDFSQATAMSETAVDNMRAELFKLEIEERRLLAQFGEGQPKLEALKEQVAQTKLILAAQELLAERSKVVEAEARLERTRGLIEESRQRLVALNEQEVKLRDFEQRLEIARANYQKYANNLEQARINAALADEQISDVELAQAPSLGLKHVAPRRAVGLLVVLACAAMLSFAAVFASEYFDDRVRNVAEIEQLVQAPVILNVPRSRRERQVAI
;
A
#
# COMPACT_ATOMS: atom_id res chain seq x y z
N ARG A 1 -11.45 -31.15 29.90
CA ARG A 1 -11.62 -32.13 31.00
C ARG A 1 -12.95 -32.83 30.82
N MET A 2 -12.94 -34.11 30.45
CA MET A 2 -14.15 -34.93 30.31
C MET A 2 -14.35 -35.77 31.57
N VAL A 3 -15.62 -35.98 31.97
CA VAL A 3 -16.00 -36.80 33.13
C VAL A 3 -17.13 -37.73 32.66
N CYS A 4 -16.99 -39.02 32.95
CA CYS A 4 -18.01 -40.03 32.65
C CYS A 4 -18.52 -40.64 33.97
N GLU A 5 -19.85 -40.70 34.11
CA GLU A 5 -20.51 -41.37 35.23
C GLU A 5 -21.08 -42.71 34.76
N ALA A 6 -20.78 -43.78 35.49
CA ALA A 6 -21.31 -45.11 35.19
C ALA A 6 -21.54 -45.91 36.47
N ARG A 7 -22.22 -47.06 36.32
CA ARG A 7 -22.58 -47.94 37.45
C ARG A 7 -21.37 -48.52 38.19
N SER A 8 -20.21 -48.59 37.55
CA SER A 8 -18.94 -48.97 38.17
C SER A 8 -17.80 -48.12 37.64
N PRO A 9 -16.71 -47.92 38.42
CA PRO A 9 -15.52 -47.21 37.96
C PRO A 9 -14.90 -47.82 36.69
N GLU A 10 -14.93 -49.14 36.56
CA GLU A 10 -14.40 -49.86 35.39
C GLU A 10 -15.25 -49.60 34.15
N LEU A 11 -16.58 -49.52 34.30
CA LEU A 11 -17.48 -49.18 33.21
C LEU A 11 -17.29 -47.72 32.78
N ALA A 12 -17.14 -46.79 33.72
CA ALA A 12 -16.88 -45.37 33.42
C ALA A 12 -15.54 -45.19 32.68
N GLN A 13 -14.50 -45.91 33.13
CA GLN A 13 -13.19 -45.92 32.47
C GLN A 13 -13.27 -46.48 31.05
N ARG A 14 -13.94 -47.63 30.86
CA ARG A 14 -14.13 -48.24 29.53
C ARG A 14 -14.89 -47.33 28.58
N ILE A 15 -15.98 -46.70 29.04
CA ILE A 15 -16.75 -45.76 28.22
C ILE A 15 -15.88 -44.56 27.82
N LEU A 16 -15.14 -43.96 28.75
CA LEU A 16 -14.25 -42.84 28.45
C LEU A 16 -13.14 -43.26 27.46
N GLN A 17 -12.58 -44.45 27.63
CA GLN A 17 -11.56 -45.00 26.74
C GLN A 17 -12.09 -45.25 25.33
N SER A 18 -13.28 -45.87 25.21
CA SER A 18 -13.94 -46.05 23.92
C SER A 18 -14.31 -44.72 23.26
N TYR A 19 -14.73 -43.73 24.04
CA TYR A 19 -15.04 -42.40 23.54
C TYR A 19 -13.79 -41.67 23.03
N VAL A 20 -12.68 -41.72 23.78
CA VAL A 20 -11.39 -41.14 23.35
C VAL A 20 -10.91 -41.81 22.07
N ALA A 21 -10.93 -43.14 21.99
CA ALA A 21 -10.53 -43.86 20.78
C ALA A 21 -11.41 -43.51 19.57
N ALA A 22 -12.73 -43.41 19.76
CA ALA A 22 -13.65 -42.99 18.71
C ALA A 22 -13.47 -41.51 18.32
N TYR A 23 -13.14 -40.65 19.28
CA TYR A 23 -12.83 -39.25 19.05
C TYR A 23 -11.55 -39.11 18.23
N ASP A 24 -10.48 -39.81 18.59
CA ASP A 24 -9.21 -39.79 17.86
C ASP A 24 -9.41 -40.28 16.41
N GLU A 25 -10.12 -41.39 16.21
CA GLU A 25 -10.45 -41.89 14.87
C GLU A 25 -11.29 -40.91 14.05
N HIS A 26 -12.30 -40.29 14.68
CA HIS A 26 -13.17 -39.33 14.00
C HIS A 26 -12.48 -37.98 13.75
N HIS A 27 -11.57 -37.56 14.64
CA HIS A 27 -10.77 -36.35 14.51
C HIS A 27 -9.77 -36.51 13.37
N LEU A 28 -9.07 -37.65 13.30
CA LEU A 28 -8.20 -38.01 12.18
C LEU A 28 -8.97 -38.05 10.86
N LYS A 29 -10.19 -38.61 10.81
CA LYS A 29 -11.03 -38.63 9.58
C LYS A 29 -11.56 -37.26 9.17
N LEU A 30 -11.93 -36.38 10.11
CA LEU A 30 -12.38 -35.02 9.81
C LEU A 30 -11.25 -34.13 9.31
N HIS A 31 -10.05 -34.32 9.86
CA HIS A 31 -8.84 -33.65 9.45
C HIS A 31 -8.03 -34.46 8.42
N ASP A 32 -8.63 -35.53 7.88
CA ASP A 32 -8.04 -36.31 6.82
C ASP A 32 -8.05 -35.48 5.55
N THR A 33 -6.90 -34.89 5.26
CA THR A 33 -6.68 -34.10 4.06
C THR A 33 -6.40 -34.97 2.82
N SER A 34 -6.73 -36.26 2.86
CA SER A 34 -6.63 -37.19 1.72
C SER A 34 -7.18 -36.57 0.43
N GLY A 35 -6.29 -36.36 -0.55
CA GLY A 35 -6.59 -35.73 -1.84
C GLY A 35 -6.27 -34.22 -1.94
N SER A 36 -6.05 -33.51 -0.83
CA SER A 36 -5.61 -32.11 -0.83
C SER A 36 -4.18 -31.96 -1.37
N PHE A 37 -3.30 -32.93 -1.07
CA PHE A 37 -1.92 -32.94 -1.57
C PHE A 37 -1.90 -32.98 -3.10
N ASP A 38 -2.60 -33.94 -3.72
CA ASP A 38 -2.67 -34.07 -5.17
C ASP A 38 -3.32 -32.84 -5.84
N PHE A 39 -4.31 -32.24 -5.18
CA PHE A 39 -4.91 -30.99 -5.63
C PHE A 39 -3.89 -29.86 -5.65
N PHE A 40 -3.21 -29.59 -4.53
CA PHE A 40 -2.22 -28.52 -4.43
C PHE A 40 -0.99 -28.80 -5.29
N ALA A 41 -0.62 -30.06 -5.51
CA ALA A 41 0.47 -30.43 -6.40
C ALA A 41 0.15 -30.05 -7.86
N ARG A 42 -1.06 -30.37 -8.34
CA ARG A 42 -1.51 -29.97 -9.68
C ARG A 42 -1.61 -28.46 -9.83
N GLU A 43 -2.19 -27.77 -8.85
CA GLU A 43 -2.32 -26.30 -8.88
C GLU A 43 -0.96 -25.60 -8.80
N ALA A 44 -0.01 -26.11 -8.01
CA ALA A 44 1.34 -25.57 -7.92
C ALA A 44 2.10 -25.71 -9.25
N GLU A 45 2.02 -26.87 -9.91
CA GLU A 45 2.63 -27.06 -11.24
C GLU A 45 1.98 -26.20 -12.32
N ARG A 46 0.65 -26.05 -12.29
CA ARG A 46 -0.06 -25.12 -13.18
C ARG A 46 0.39 -23.67 -12.95
N ALA A 47 0.41 -23.21 -11.70
CA ALA A 47 0.82 -21.86 -11.35
C ALA A 47 2.30 -21.60 -11.69
N LYS A 48 3.16 -22.61 -11.56
CA LYS A 48 4.57 -22.56 -12.01
C LYS A 48 4.66 -22.36 -13.53
N THR A 49 3.88 -23.11 -14.29
CA THR A 49 3.81 -22.98 -15.75
C THR A 49 3.32 -21.58 -16.16
N GLU A 50 2.29 -21.07 -15.51
CA GLU A 50 1.77 -19.71 -15.72
C GLU A 50 2.82 -18.64 -15.35
N LEU A 51 3.56 -18.83 -14.25
CA LEU A 51 4.67 -17.94 -13.84
C LEU A 51 5.79 -17.91 -14.89
N THR A 52 6.21 -19.08 -15.39
CA THR A 52 7.22 -19.16 -16.45
C THR A 52 6.72 -18.46 -17.72
N ALA A 53 5.49 -18.72 -18.15
CA ALA A 53 4.92 -18.07 -19.33
C ALA A 53 4.80 -16.54 -19.18
N ALA A 54 4.37 -16.05 -18.00
CA ALA A 54 4.30 -14.62 -17.71
C ALA A 54 5.69 -13.97 -17.68
N THR A 55 6.69 -14.66 -17.14
CA THR A 55 8.09 -14.19 -17.12
C THR A 55 8.63 -14.03 -18.54
N THR A 56 8.46 -15.06 -19.39
CA THR A 56 8.87 -15.01 -20.79
C THR A 56 8.14 -13.92 -21.55
N SER A 57 6.82 -13.80 -21.37
CA SER A 57 6.02 -12.75 -22.02
C SER A 57 6.50 -11.34 -21.67
N LEU A 58 6.86 -11.10 -20.40
CA LEU A 58 7.44 -9.82 -19.99
C LEU A 58 8.82 -9.58 -20.63
N GLN A 59 9.67 -10.60 -20.66
CA GLN A 59 11.00 -10.51 -21.29
C GLN A 59 10.89 -10.22 -22.79
N ASP A 60 10.00 -10.91 -23.50
CA ASP A 60 9.75 -10.71 -24.92
C ASP A 60 9.17 -9.31 -25.18
N ALA A 61 8.24 -8.85 -24.34
CA ALA A 61 7.69 -7.50 -24.45
C ALA A 61 8.77 -6.42 -24.22
N LYS A 62 9.66 -6.60 -23.24
CA LYS A 62 10.80 -5.69 -22.99
C LYS A 62 11.77 -5.70 -24.18
N SER A 63 12.06 -6.87 -24.73
CA SER A 63 12.94 -7.04 -25.89
C SER A 63 12.34 -6.42 -27.16
N ALA A 64 11.05 -6.62 -27.41
CA ALA A 64 10.33 -6.05 -28.55
C ALA A 64 10.22 -4.51 -28.46
N ALA A 65 10.10 -3.97 -27.24
CA ALA A 65 10.18 -2.53 -26.99
C ALA A 65 11.62 -2.00 -27.04
N GLY A 66 12.64 -2.86 -27.11
CA GLY A 66 14.05 -2.47 -27.14
C GLY A 66 14.56 -1.85 -25.84
N VAL A 67 13.87 -2.10 -24.70
CA VAL A 67 14.19 -1.50 -23.41
C VAL A 67 14.57 -2.56 -22.39
N THR A 68 15.66 -2.32 -21.65
CA THR A 68 16.04 -3.14 -20.49
C THR A 68 15.24 -2.73 -19.26
N SER A 69 14.99 -1.44 -19.11
CA SER A 69 14.15 -0.84 -18.06
C SER A 69 13.44 0.38 -18.62
N VAL A 70 12.11 0.41 -18.49
CA VAL A 70 11.29 1.55 -18.92
C VAL A 70 11.63 2.79 -18.10
N GLU A 71 11.71 2.63 -16.78
CA GLU A 71 12.12 3.68 -15.82
C GLU A 71 13.50 4.25 -16.17
N GLY A 72 14.46 3.37 -16.51
CA GLY A 72 15.81 3.79 -16.91
C GLY A 72 15.81 4.56 -18.22
N GLN A 73 15.08 4.07 -19.23
CA GLN A 73 14.96 4.73 -20.52
C GLN A 73 14.25 6.10 -20.40
N ARG A 74 13.23 6.19 -19.53
CA ARG A 74 12.51 7.44 -19.24
C ARG A 74 13.46 8.49 -18.68
N ARG A 75 14.24 8.15 -17.65
CA ARG A 75 15.21 9.07 -17.04
C ARG A 75 16.21 9.60 -18.05
N ILE A 76 16.71 8.75 -18.95
CA ILE A 76 17.62 9.18 -20.02
C ILE A 76 16.97 10.24 -20.92
N TYR A 77 15.73 10.02 -21.34
CA TYR A 77 15.02 11.00 -22.18
C TYR A 77 14.64 12.27 -21.42
N GLU A 78 14.25 12.18 -20.15
CA GLU A 78 14.00 13.33 -19.28
C GLU A 78 15.27 14.17 -19.07
N ASP A 79 16.41 13.54 -18.81
CA ASP A 79 17.70 14.22 -18.64
C ASP A 79 18.14 14.90 -19.95
N GLN A 80 17.96 14.23 -21.10
CA GLN A 80 18.21 14.83 -22.42
C GLN A 80 17.30 16.03 -22.67
N PHE A 81 16.00 15.90 -22.39
CA PHE A 81 15.04 16.99 -22.52
C PHE A 81 15.42 18.20 -21.65
N LEU A 82 15.75 17.96 -20.37
CA LEU A 82 16.19 19.01 -19.45
C LEU A 82 17.52 19.64 -19.88
N GLY A 83 18.42 18.87 -20.49
CA GLY A 83 19.65 19.40 -21.10
C GLY A 83 19.35 20.35 -22.26
N LEU A 84 18.47 19.95 -23.17
CA LEU A 84 18.08 20.77 -24.33
C LEU A 84 17.35 22.05 -23.92
N GLU A 85 16.48 22.00 -22.90
CA GLU A 85 15.81 23.18 -22.33
C GLU A 85 16.83 24.19 -21.76
N ARG A 86 17.85 23.70 -21.05
CA ARG A 86 18.95 24.56 -20.57
C ARG A 86 19.71 25.20 -21.73
N ASP A 87 20.01 24.43 -22.77
CA ASP A 87 20.65 24.92 -23.99
C ASP A 87 19.82 26.01 -24.70
N VAL A 88 18.49 25.89 -24.72
CA VAL A 88 17.61 26.93 -25.27
C VAL A 88 17.73 28.22 -24.46
N VAL A 89 17.62 28.14 -23.13
CA VAL A 89 17.71 29.32 -22.26
C VAL A 89 19.08 30.02 -22.39
N GLU A 90 20.16 29.25 -22.45
CA GLU A 90 21.51 29.79 -22.65
C GLU A 90 21.63 30.45 -24.04
N THR A 91 21.16 29.80 -25.09
CA THR A 91 21.19 30.33 -26.46
C THR A 91 20.33 31.59 -26.60
N GLU A 92 19.16 31.64 -25.96
CA GLU A 92 18.28 32.83 -25.93
C GLU A 92 18.96 34.01 -25.24
N SER A 93 19.67 33.76 -24.13
CA SER A 93 20.46 34.80 -23.45
C SER A 93 21.57 35.36 -24.36
N HIS A 94 22.33 34.48 -25.03
CA HIS A 94 23.35 34.90 -25.99
C HIS A 94 22.79 35.66 -27.19
N LEU A 95 21.65 35.20 -27.72
CA LEU A 95 20.95 35.86 -28.81
C LEU A 95 20.49 37.27 -28.41
N ALA A 96 19.91 37.42 -27.23
CA ALA A 96 19.48 38.71 -26.70
C ALA A 96 20.66 39.68 -26.52
N ALA A 97 21.79 39.19 -26.00
CA ALA A 97 23.00 39.98 -25.84
C ALA A 97 23.57 40.44 -27.20
N ALA A 98 23.66 39.53 -28.17
CA ALA A 98 24.16 39.84 -29.52
C ALA A 98 23.25 40.85 -30.24
N LYS A 99 21.92 40.65 -30.19
CA LYS A 99 20.94 41.59 -30.76
C LYS A 99 21.05 42.99 -30.14
N SER A 100 21.15 43.06 -28.81
CA SER A 100 21.30 44.34 -28.09
C SER A 100 22.58 45.07 -28.50
N LYS A 101 23.67 44.33 -28.70
CA LYS A 101 24.95 44.91 -29.14
C LYS A 101 24.87 45.43 -30.58
N VAL A 102 24.27 44.66 -31.49
CA VAL A 102 24.00 45.11 -32.88
C VAL A 102 23.17 46.40 -32.87
N GLU A 103 22.09 46.44 -32.11
CA GLU A 103 21.23 47.63 -32.01
C GLU A 103 21.98 48.85 -31.45
N ALA A 104 22.78 48.66 -30.40
CA ALA A 104 23.61 49.71 -29.82
C ALA A 104 24.62 50.28 -30.83
N MET A 105 25.31 49.42 -31.59
CA MET A 105 26.28 49.83 -32.61
C MET A 105 25.63 50.69 -33.69
N LEU A 106 24.47 50.25 -34.20
CA LEU A 106 23.70 50.98 -35.21
C LEU A 106 23.18 52.32 -34.68
N ARG A 107 22.85 52.42 -33.39
CA ARG A 107 22.41 53.67 -32.76
C ARG A 107 23.56 54.69 -32.61
N THR A 108 24.76 54.21 -32.29
CA THR A 108 25.94 55.09 -32.11
C THR A 108 26.58 55.53 -33.42
N GLN A 109 26.50 54.73 -34.48
CA GLN A 109 27.08 55.03 -35.79
C GLN A 109 26.07 54.69 -36.90
N PRO A 110 25.12 55.60 -37.20
CA PRO A 110 24.08 55.35 -38.21
C PRO A 110 24.66 55.14 -39.61
N ASP A 111 25.81 55.76 -39.92
CA ASP A 111 26.54 55.60 -41.19
C ASP A 111 26.97 54.14 -41.47
N LEU A 112 26.98 53.27 -40.43
CA LEU A 112 27.25 51.84 -40.60
C LEU A 112 26.14 51.14 -41.38
N GLN A 113 24.87 51.56 -41.26
CA GLN A 113 23.77 50.95 -42.01
C GLN A 113 24.02 51.02 -43.51
N SER A 114 24.41 52.22 -43.98
CA SER A 114 24.65 52.52 -45.40
C SER A 114 25.85 51.76 -45.96
N GLN A 115 26.89 51.53 -45.15
CA GLN A 115 28.07 50.78 -45.58
C GLN A 115 27.89 49.27 -45.57
N THR A 116 27.04 48.72 -44.69
CA THR A 116 26.67 47.29 -44.77
C THR A 116 25.84 46.96 -46.01
N ASP A 117 25.06 47.92 -46.54
CA ASP A 117 24.26 47.71 -47.75
C ASP A 117 25.08 47.87 -49.04
N PHE A 118 26.17 48.65 -49.00
CA PHE A 118 27.04 48.92 -50.15
C PHE A 118 28.19 47.90 -50.32
N SER A 119 28.40 47.01 -49.35
CA SER A 119 29.58 46.15 -49.31
C SER A 119 29.22 44.68 -49.35
N GLN A 120 29.62 44.02 -50.44
CA GLN A 120 30.20 42.68 -50.39
C GLN A 120 31.48 42.70 -49.52
N ALA A 121 31.38 43.16 -48.27
CA ALA A 121 32.43 43.02 -47.27
C ALA A 121 32.46 41.53 -46.96
N THR A 122 33.22 40.80 -47.76
CA THR A 122 33.64 39.45 -47.42
C THR A 122 34.21 39.58 -46.01
N ALA A 123 33.67 38.81 -45.07
CA ALA A 123 34.14 38.82 -43.69
C ALA A 123 35.67 38.69 -43.72
N MET A 124 36.35 39.71 -43.21
CA MET A 124 37.80 39.72 -43.22
C MET A 124 38.30 38.65 -42.25
N SER A 125 39.46 38.05 -42.52
CA SER A 125 40.08 37.16 -41.55
C SER A 125 40.39 37.93 -40.27
N GLU A 126 40.35 37.25 -39.13
CA GLU A 126 40.69 37.84 -37.83
C GLU A 126 42.08 38.50 -37.84
N THR A 127 43.04 37.86 -38.52
CA THR A 127 44.38 38.42 -38.76
C THR A 127 44.38 39.73 -39.55
N ALA A 128 43.48 39.88 -40.53
CA ALA A 128 43.38 41.11 -41.32
C ALA A 128 42.73 42.24 -40.50
N VAL A 129 41.73 41.91 -39.66
CA VAL A 129 41.13 42.86 -38.71
C VAL A 129 42.15 43.32 -37.68
N ASP A 130 42.98 42.42 -37.14
CA ASP A 130 44.03 42.77 -36.20
C ASP A 130 45.13 43.64 -36.82
N ASN A 131 45.52 43.36 -38.07
CA ASN A 131 46.43 44.23 -38.81
C ASN A 131 45.84 45.64 -39.01
N MET A 132 44.55 45.75 -39.32
CA MET A 132 43.86 47.04 -39.41
C MET A 132 43.78 47.76 -38.07
N ARG A 133 43.58 47.06 -36.95
CA ARG A 133 43.63 47.67 -35.61
C ARG A 133 45.02 48.24 -35.31
N ALA A 134 46.07 47.49 -35.65
CA ALA A 134 47.44 47.95 -35.48
C ALA A 134 47.73 49.18 -36.37
N GLU A 135 47.23 49.20 -37.60
CA GLU A 135 47.39 50.34 -38.50
C GLU A 135 46.60 51.56 -38.03
N LEU A 136 45.35 51.39 -37.59
CA LEU A 136 44.56 52.44 -36.97
C LEU A 136 45.29 53.06 -35.78
N PHE A 137 45.87 52.22 -34.91
CA PHE A 137 46.62 52.70 -33.76
C PHE A 137 47.82 53.57 -34.16
N LYS A 138 48.55 53.20 -35.22
CA LYS A 138 49.65 54.05 -35.75
C LYS A 138 49.12 55.38 -36.29
N LEU A 139 48.03 55.36 -37.05
CA LEU A 139 47.42 56.56 -37.61
C LEU A 139 46.96 57.53 -36.50
N GLU A 140 46.37 57.02 -35.42
CA GLU A 140 45.96 57.82 -34.27
C GLU A 140 47.14 58.43 -33.49
N ILE A 141 48.28 57.75 -33.44
CA ILE A 141 49.52 58.30 -32.87
C ILE A 141 50.04 59.45 -33.74
N GLU A 142 50.06 59.25 -35.06
CA GLU A 142 50.53 60.26 -36.00
C GLU A 142 49.61 61.49 -36.03
N GLU A 143 48.29 61.28 -35.92
CA GLU A 143 47.31 62.36 -35.79
C GLU A 143 47.60 63.23 -34.57
N ARG A 144 47.79 62.61 -33.40
CA ARG A 144 48.13 63.32 -32.16
C ARG A 144 49.46 64.07 -32.26
N ARG A 145 50.46 63.47 -32.92
CA ARG A 145 51.76 64.10 -33.15
C ARG A 145 51.64 65.34 -34.03
N LEU A 146 50.91 65.24 -35.14
CA LEU A 146 50.70 66.36 -36.07
C LEU A 146 49.87 67.47 -35.45
N LEU A 147 48.82 67.11 -34.70
CA LEU A 147 48.01 68.06 -33.95
C LEU A 147 48.86 68.86 -32.94
N ALA A 148 49.75 68.18 -32.21
CA ALA A 148 50.65 68.83 -31.25
C ALA A 148 51.73 69.72 -31.90
N GLN A 149 52.19 69.39 -33.12
CA GLN A 149 53.21 70.17 -33.82
C GLN A 149 52.66 71.39 -34.56
N PHE A 150 51.48 71.28 -35.18
CA PHE A 150 51.01 72.26 -36.16
C PHE A 150 49.66 72.92 -35.81
N GLY A 151 48.95 72.47 -34.77
CA GLY A 151 47.63 72.97 -34.43
C GLY A 151 46.53 72.54 -35.42
N GLU A 152 45.34 73.12 -35.30
CA GLU A 152 44.20 72.84 -36.19
C GLU A 152 44.34 73.54 -37.56
N GLY A 153 43.81 72.93 -38.63
CA GLY A 153 43.64 73.57 -39.96
C GLY A 153 44.71 73.27 -41.03
N GLN A 154 45.63 72.32 -40.82
CA GLN A 154 46.52 71.87 -41.90
C GLN A 154 45.85 70.84 -42.83
N PRO A 155 45.98 70.95 -44.17
CA PRO A 155 45.44 69.97 -45.11
C PRO A 155 45.93 68.54 -44.88
N LYS A 156 47.18 68.37 -44.41
CA LYS A 156 47.74 67.04 -44.07
C LYS A 156 47.08 66.42 -42.83
N LEU A 157 46.72 67.24 -41.84
CA LEU A 157 46.00 66.78 -40.65
C LEU A 157 44.57 66.39 -40.99
N GLU A 158 43.89 67.17 -41.86
CA GLU A 158 42.55 66.83 -42.34
C GLU A 158 42.52 65.52 -43.13
N ALA A 159 43.47 65.32 -44.05
CA ALA A 159 43.58 64.06 -44.78
C ALA A 159 43.81 62.85 -43.85
N LEU A 160 44.62 63.02 -42.80
CA LEU A 160 44.86 61.96 -41.82
C LEU A 160 43.63 61.69 -40.94
N LYS A 161 42.91 62.73 -40.50
CA LYS A 161 41.64 62.61 -39.78
C LYS A 161 40.61 61.83 -40.59
N GLU A 162 40.51 62.12 -41.88
CA GLU A 162 39.64 61.39 -42.81
C GLU A 162 40.05 59.91 -42.91
N GLN A 163 41.35 59.64 -43.05
CA GLN A 163 41.86 58.27 -43.10
C GLN A 163 41.59 57.48 -41.80
N VAL A 164 41.72 58.12 -40.63
CA VAL A 164 41.37 57.54 -39.33
C VAL A 164 39.87 57.26 -39.26
N ALA A 165 39.03 58.20 -39.68
CA ALA A 165 37.57 58.05 -39.68
C ALA A 165 37.12 56.89 -40.57
N GLN A 166 37.65 56.80 -41.80
CA GLN A 166 37.38 55.70 -42.72
C GLN A 166 37.83 54.35 -42.15
N THR A 167 39.03 54.28 -41.58
CA THR A 167 39.56 53.04 -41.01
C THR A 167 38.71 52.57 -39.81
N LYS A 168 38.29 53.50 -38.94
CA LYS A 168 37.37 53.21 -37.82
C LYS A 168 36.04 52.66 -38.31
N LEU A 169 35.50 53.25 -39.37
CA LEU A 169 34.21 52.85 -39.91
C LEU A 169 34.29 51.45 -40.54
N ILE A 170 35.36 51.14 -41.30
CA ILE A 170 35.57 49.78 -41.83
C ILE A 170 35.68 48.75 -40.69
N LEU A 171 36.46 49.05 -39.64
CA LEU A 171 36.58 48.16 -38.47
C LEU A 171 35.24 47.95 -37.76
N ALA A 172 34.47 49.02 -37.54
CA ALA A 172 33.15 48.93 -36.94
C ALA A 172 32.15 48.14 -37.81
N ALA A 173 32.25 48.25 -39.15
CA ALA A 173 31.47 47.44 -40.07
C ALA A 173 31.84 45.94 -39.98
N GLN A 174 33.12 45.60 -39.86
CA GLN A 174 33.55 44.21 -39.65
C GLN A 174 33.05 43.65 -38.31
N GLU A 175 33.12 44.44 -37.23
CA GLU A 175 32.59 44.04 -35.92
C GLU A 175 31.07 43.85 -35.95
N LEU A 176 30.35 44.72 -36.67
CA LEU A 176 28.90 44.59 -36.87
C LEU A 176 28.55 43.31 -37.64
N LEU A 177 29.30 42.99 -38.70
CA LEU A 177 29.12 41.75 -39.46
C LEU A 177 29.38 40.51 -38.59
N ALA A 178 30.44 40.53 -37.78
CA ALA A 178 30.73 39.44 -36.85
C ALA A 178 29.61 39.25 -35.82
N GLU A 179 29.06 40.34 -35.27
CA GLU A 179 27.97 40.26 -34.30
C GLU A 179 26.64 39.83 -34.94
N ARG A 180 26.34 40.27 -36.17
CA ARG A 180 25.20 39.76 -36.96
C ARG A 180 25.34 38.27 -37.28
N SER A 181 26.55 37.79 -37.57
CA SER A 181 26.83 36.37 -37.78
C SER A 181 26.49 35.55 -36.54
N LYS A 182 26.83 36.03 -35.34
CA LYS A 182 26.46 35.38 -34.06
C LYS A 182 24.95 35.32 -33.86
N VAL A 183 24.21 36.37 -34.26
CA VAL A 183 22.74 36.38 -34.20
C VAL A 183 22.16 35.26 -35.07
N VAL A 184 22.60 35.16 -36.33
CA VAL A 184 22.15 34.12 -37.27
C VAL A 184 22.51 32.73 -36.77
N GLU A 185 23.74 32.54 -36.27
CA GLU A 185 24.19 31.28 -35.69
C GLU A 185 23.35 30.86 -34.48
N ALA A 186 23.10 31.79 -33.56
CA ALA A 186 22.29 31.54 -32.37
C ALA A 186 20.84 31.23 -32.74
N GLU A 187 20.23 31.94 -33.70
CA GLU A 187 18.88 31.64 -34.20
C GLU A 187 18.81 30.24 -34.83
N ALA A 188 19.78 29.88 -35.68
CA ALA A 188 19.86 28.56 -36.28
C ALA A 188 20.13 27.45 -35.25
N ARG A 189 20.89 27.72 -34.19
CA ARG A 189 21.07 26.78 -33.07
C ARG A 189 19.75 26.60 -32.33
N LEU A 190 19.04 27.69 -32.06
CA LEU A 190 17.80 27.70 -31.31
C LEU A 190 16.69 26.92 -32.05
N GLU A 191 16.56 27.12 -33.36
CA GLU A 191 15.63 26.36 -34.20
C GLU A 191 15.94 24.85 -34.17
N ARG A 192 17.22 24.48 -34.32
CA ARG A 192 17.66 23.08 -34.23
C ARG A 192 17.37 22.47 -32.86
N THR A 193 17.71 23.17 -31.78
CA THR A 193 17.49 22.67 -30.41
C THR A 193 16.00 22.53 -30.11
N ARG A 194 15.14 23.46 -30.56
CA ARG A 194 13.68 23.32 -30.44
C ARG A 194 13.15 22.11 -31.21
N GLY A 195 13.69 21.83 -32.40
CA GLY A 195 13.38 20.60 -33.13
C GLY A 195 13.73 19.33 -32.34
N LEU A 196 14.91 19.30 -31.70
CA LEU A 196 15.33 18.19 -30.85
C LEU A 196 14.47 18.04 -29.59
N ILE A 197 13.99 19.15 -29.01
CA ILE A 197 13.06 19.13 -27.87
C ILE A 197 11.75 18.43 -28.27
N GLU A 198 11.16 18.81 -29.41
CA GLU A 198 9.94 18.17 -29.89
C GLU A 198 10.15 16.69 -30.23
N GLU A 199 11.29 16.33 -30.81
CA GLU A 199 11.65 14.92 -31.03
C GLU A 199 11.77 14.14 -29.72
N SER A 200 12.47 14.70 -28.72
CA SER A 200 12.61 14.10 -27.39
C SER A 200 11.23 13.94 -26.71
N ARG A 201 10.37 14.94 -26.85
CA ARG A 201 8.99 14.90 -26.34
C ARG A 201 8.18 13.79 -26.97
N GLN A 202 8.28 13.60 -28.29
CA GLN A 202 7.61 12.51 -29.00
C GLN A 202 8.14 11.15 -28.53
N ARG A 203 9.45 11.01 -28.30
CA ARG A 203 10.03 9.77 -27.75
C ARG A 203 9.52 9.47 -26.33
N LEU A 204 9.36 10.49 -25.48
CA LEU A 204 8.76 10.34 -24.14
C LEU A 204 7.30 9.87 -24.21
N VAL A 205 6.51 10.45 -25.12
CA VAL A 205 5.10 10.03 -25.32
C VAL A 205 5.03 8.58 -25.82
N ALA A 206 5.84 8.22 -26.82
CA ALA A 206 5.91 6.86 -27.34
C ALA A 206 6.36 5.84 -26.27
N LEU A 207 7.33 6.22 -25.43
CA LEU A 207 7.78 5.38 -24.32
C LEU A 207 6.65 5.17 -23.29
N ASN A 208 5.87 6.21 -22.99
CA ASN A 208 4.73 6.11 -22.08
C ASN A 208 3.66 5.12 -22.60
N GLU A 209 3.39 5.11 -23.91
CA GLU A 209 2.48 4.11 -24.50
C GLU A 209 3.01 2.68 -24.38
N GLN A 210 4.33 2.49 -24.54
CA GLN A 210 4.97 1.18 -24.33
C GLN A 210 4.94 0.77 -22.86
N GLU A 211 5.10 1.71 -21.93
CA GLU A 211 5.05 1.46 -20.50
C GLU A 211 3.70 0.93 -20.04
N VAL A 212 2.60 1.53 -20.52
CA VAL A 212 1.26 1.06 -20.19
C VAL A 212 1.08 -0.40 -20.58
N LYS A 213 1.60 -0.81 -21.75
CA LYS A 213 1.57 -2.20 -22.21
C LYS A 213 2.45 -3.10 -21.34
N LEU A 214 3.67 -2.66 -21.03
CA LEU A 214 4.60 -3.41 -20.19
C LEU A 214 4.08 -3.61 -18.76
N ARG A 215 3.36 -2.62 -18.23
CA ARG A 215 2.75 -2.69 -16.91
C ARG A 215 1.70 -3.81 -16.79
N ASP A 216 0.95 -4.10 -17.86
CA ASP A 216 0.04 -5.25 -17.88
C ASP A 216 0.80 -6.58 -17.76
N PHE A 217 1.93 -6.73 -18.47
CA PHE A 217 2.78 -7.91 -18.34
C PHE A 217 3.41 -8.03 -16.95
N GLU A 218 3.87 -6.92 -16.37
CA GLU A 218 4.41 -6.89 -15.00
C GLU A 218 3.33 -7.28 -13.98
N GLN A 219 2.11 -6.76 -14.13
CA GLN A 219 0.99 -7.12 -13.26
C GLN A 219 0.65 -8.62 -13.39
N ARG A 220 0.65 -9.18 -14.59
CA ARG A 220 0.42 -10.62 -14.81
C ARG A 220 1.52 -11.46 -14.18
N LEU A 221 2.78 -11.03 -14.28
CA LEU A 221 3.91 -11.70 -13.63
C LEU A 221 3.73 -11.70 -12.10
N GLU A 222 3.37 -10.57 -11.50
CA GLU A 222 3.17 -10.47 -10.05
C GLU A 222 2.00 -11.34 -9.58
N ILE A 223 0.88 -11.37 -10.31
CA ILE A 223 -0.25 -12.26 -10.01
C ILE A 223 0.17 -13.73 -10.11
N ALA A 224 0.87 -14.11 -11.18
CA ALA A 224 1.33 -15.48 -11.37
C ALA A 224 2.33 -15.90 -10.28
N ARG A 225 3.23 -15.00 -9.87
CA ARG A 225 4.18 -15.23 -8.77
C ARG A 225 3.44 -15.43 -7.45
N ALA A 226 2.48 -14.56 -7.13
CA ALA A 226 1.68 -14.67 -5.91
C ALA A 226 0.87 -15.98 -5.87
N ASN A 227 0.27 -16.38 -7.00
CA ASN A 227 -0.46 -17.65 -7.11
C ASN A 227 0.47 -18.85 -6.91
N TYR A 228 1.64 -18.85 -7.56
CA TYR A 228 2.63 -19.92 -7.40
C TYR A 228 3.08 -20.04 -5.95
N GLN A 229 3.44 -18.93 -5.30
CA GLN A 229 3.86 -18.93 -3.90
C GLN A 229 2.75 -19.45 -2.97
N LYS A 230 1.50 -19.03 -3.20
CA LYS A 230 0.35 -19.50 -2.43
C LYS A 230 0.17 -21.02 -2.53
N TYR A 231 0.17 -21.58 -3.75
CA TYR A 231 -0.03 -23.01 -3.94
C TYR A 231 1.18 -23.84 -3.51
N ALA A 232 2.40 -23.34 -3.68
CA ALA A 232 3.61 -23.99 -3.17
C ALA A 232 3.59 -24.10 -1.64
N ASN A 233 3.19 -23.03 -0.93
CA ASN A 233 3.06 -23.05 0.52
C ASN A 233 1.97 -24.04 0.98
N ASN A 234 0.81 -24.03 0.31
CA ASN A 234 -0.27 -24.97 0.63
C ASN A 234 0.10 -26.43 0.34
N LEU A 235 0.89 -26.68 -0.72
CA LEU A 235 1.42 -28.00 -1.03
C LEU A 235 2.35 -28.52 0.07
N GLU A 236 3.28 -27.68 0.54
CA GLU A 236 4.15 -28.06 1.67
C GLU A 236 3.34 -28.31 2.94
N GLN A 237 2.32 -27.49 3.23
CA GLN A 237 1.45 -27.72 4.38
C GLN A 237 0.69 -29.05 4.24
N ALA A 238 0.15 -29.35 3.06
CA ALA A 238 -0.53 -30.61 2.80
C ALA A 238 0.42 -31.80 2.92
N ARG A 239 1.68 -31.66 2.48
CA ARG A 239 2.72 -32.69 2.63
C ARG A 239 3.03 -32.96 4.10
N ILE A 240 3.17 -31.91 4.91
CA ILE A 240 3.40 -32.02 6.36
C ILE A 240 2.20 -32.71 7.03
N ASN A 241 0.98 -32.27 6.73
CA ASN A 241 -0.23 -32.86 7.30
C ASN A 241 -0.37 -34.35 6.92
N ALA A 242 -0.04 -34.71 5.67
CA ALA A 242 -0.05 -36.11 5.23
C ALA A 242 1.00 -36.96 5.97
N ALA A 243 2.21 -36.42 6.20
CA ALA A 243 3.24 -37.11 6.98
C ALA A 243 2.86 -37.27 8.46
N LEU A 244 2.25 -36.24 9.07
CA LEU A 244 1.73 -36.32 10.46
C LEU A 244 0.62 -37.37 10.60
N ALA A 245 -0.26 -37.46 9.59
CA ALA A 245 -1.31 -38.48 9.56
C ALA A 245 -0.74 -39.91 9.44
N ASP A 246 0.30 -40.11 8.62
CA ASP A 246 1.00 -41.40 8.49
C ASP A 246 1.67 -41.82 9.81
N GLU A 247 2.28 -40.87 10.52
CA GLU A 247 2.90 -41.10 11.83
C GLU A 247 1.89 -41.15 13.01
N GLN A 248 0.58 -41.00 12.75
CA GLN A 248 -0.48 -40.89 13.78
C GLN A 248 -0.23 -39.80 14.84
N ILE A 249 0.50 -38.74 14.47
CA ILE A 249 0.80 -37.62 15.36
C ILE A 249 -0.41 -36.69 15.37
N SER A 250 -1.27 -36.88 16.37
CA SER A 250 -2.38 -35.97 16.66
C SER A 250 -1.87 -34.77 17.46
N ASP A 251 -2.33 -33.56 17.10
CA ASP A 251 -2.12 -32.32 17.90
C ASP A 251 -2.80 -32.41 19.29
N VAL A 252 -3.61 -33.45 19.51
CA VAL A 252 -4.26 -33.77 20.79
C VAL A 252 -3.40 -34.77 21.57
N GLU A 253 -2.46 -34.26 22.37
CA GLU A 253 -1.74 -35.08 23.35
C GLU A 253 -2.62 -35.32 24.59
N LEU A 254 -2.90 -36.60 24.88
CA LEU A 254 -3.66 -37.00 26.08
C LEU A 254 -2.85 -36.69 27.35
N ALA A 255 -3.09 -35.53 27.96
CA ALA A 255 -2.42 -35.09 29.19
C ALA A 255 -2.53 -36.09 30.37
N GLN A 256 -3.57 -36.95 30.38
CA GLN A 256 -3.71 -38.05 31.34
C GLN A 256 -4.63 -39.14 30.77
N ALA A 257 -4.19 -40.40 30.80
CA ALA A 257 -5.04 -41.53 30.46
C ALA A 257 -6.27 -41.62 31.41
N PRO A 258 -7.41 -42.19 30.98
CA PRO A 258 -8.61 -42.33 31.81
C PRO A 258 -8.30 -43.00 33.16
N SER A 259 -8.28 -42.20 34.24
CA SER A 259 -7.97 -42.69 35.59
C SER A 259 -9.21 -43.24 36.30
N LEU A 260 -9.04 -44.27 37.13
CA LEU A 260 -10.11 -44.80 37.98
C LEU A 260 -10.54 -43.76 39.03
N GLY A 261 -11.65 -43.07 38.76
CA GLY A 261 -12.30 -42.18 39.71
C GLY A 261 -12.99 -42.99 40.82
N LEU A 262 -12.25 -43.39 41.85
CA LEU A 262 -12.78 -44.14 43.00
C LEU A 262 -13.72 -43.30 43.89
N LYS A 263 -13.76 -41.97 43.69
CA LYS A 263 -14.62 -41.07 44.47
C LYS A 263 -16.03 -41.07 43.89
N HIS A 264 -16.94 -41.74 44.59
CA HIS A 264 -18.35 -41.86 44.25
C HIS A 264 -19.04 -40.47 44.16
N VAL A 265 -19.54 -40.11 42.98
CA VAL A 265 -20.30 -38.86 42.72
C VAL A 265 -21.82 -39.17 42.71
N ALA A 266 -22.30 -39.95 43.68
CA ALA A 266 -23.73 -40.28 43.78
C ALA A 266 -24.51 -39.17 44.52
N PRO A 267 -25.83 -39.03 44.29
CA PRO A 267 -26.66 -38.12 45.08
C PRO A 267 -26.49 -38.44 46.57
N ARG A 268 -26.22 -37.40 47.37
CA ARG A 268 -26.01 -37.53 48.81
C ARG A 268 -27.27 -38.12 49.43
N ARG A 269 -27.31 -39.44 49.67
CA ARG A 269 -28.48 -40.16 50.20
C ARG A 269 -29.01 -39.51 51.49
N ALA A 270 -28.13 -38.89 52.26
CA ALA A 270 -28.48 -38.07 53.42
C ALA A 270 -29.41 -36.89 53.10
N VAL A 271 -29.19 -36.18 51.98
CA VAL A 271 -30.04 -35.08 51.52
C VAL A 271 -31.41 -35.61 51.09
N GLY A 272 -31.44 -36.73 50.36
CA GLY A 272 -32.71 -37.37 49.98
C GLY A 272 -33.54 -37.81 51.19
N LEU A 273 -32.88 -38.39 52.21
CA LEU A 273 -33.53 -38.76 53.47
C LEU A 273 -34.12 -37.54 54.21
N LEU A 274 -33.38 -36.42 54.22
CA LEU A 274 -33.82 -35.17 54.85
C LEU A 274 -35.07 -34.60 54.18
N VAL A 275 -35.15 -34.66 52.85
CA VAL A 275 -36.34 -34.22 52.09
C VAL A 275 -37.55 -35.10 52.40
N VAL A 276 -37.39 -36.44 52.42
CA VAL A 276 -38.49 -37.36 52.75
C VAL A 276 -38.99 -37.12 54.17
N LEU A 277 -38.08 -36.90 55.13
CA LEU A 277 -38.43 -36.56 56.51
C LEU A 277 -39.23 -35.25 56.60
N ALA A 278 -38.79 -34.21 55.88
CA ALA A 278 -39.48 -32.92 55.85
C ALA A 278 -40.89 -33.04 55.24
N CYS A 279 -41.05 -33.81 54.17
CA CYS A 279 -42.35 -34.08 53.56
C CYS A 279 -43.27 -34.86 54.51
N ALA A 280 -42.76 -35.87 55.22
CA ALA A 280 -43.54 -36.65 56.19
C ALA A 280 -44.02 -35.80 57.39
N ALA A 281 -43.17 -34.87 57.86
CA ALA A 281 -43.54 -33.93 58.90
C ALA A 281 -44.66 -32.97 58.42
N MET A 282 -44.54 -32.40 57.22
CA MET A 282 -45.59 -31.54 56.66
C MET A 282 -46.92 -32.29 56.51
N LEU A 283 -46.90 -33.53 56.00
CA LEU A 283 -48.08 -34.36 55.86
C LEU A 283 -48.75 -34.68 57.21
N SER A 284 -47.95 -34.92 58.25
CA SER A 284 -48.49 -35.16 59.60
C SER A 284 -49.19 -33.93 60.17
N PHE A 285 -48.59 -32.74 60.01
CA PHE A 285 -49.24 -31.49 60.40
C PHE A 285 -50.54 -31.25 59.62
N ALA A 286 -50.51 -31.42 58.29
CA ALA A 286 -51.69 -31.27 57.44
C ALA A 286 -52.83 -32.22 57.85
N ALA A 287 -52.52 -33.45 58.25
CA ALA A 287 -53.52 -34.42 58.70
C ALA A 287 -54.21 -34.00 60.02
N VAL A 288 -53.45 -33.42 60.97
CA VAL A 288 -54.04 -32.90 62.23
C VAL A 288 -54.97 -31.73 61.95
N PHE A 289 -54.55 -30.77 61.12
CA PHE A 289 -55.40 -29.64 60.74
C PHE A 289 -56.64 -30.08 59.95
N ALA A 290 -56.50 -31.06 59.05
CA ALA A 290 -57.63 -31.63 58.34
C ALA A 290 -58.61 -32.33 59.31
N SER A 291 -58.10 -33.07 60.30
CA SER A 291 -58.96 -33.72 61.30
C SER A 291 -59.77 -32.71 62.11
N GLU A 292 -59.20 -31.56 62.47
CA GLU A 292 -59.91 -30.52 63.23
C GLU A 292 -60.89 -29.74 62.34
N TYR A 293 -60.54 -29.47 61.07
CA TYR A 293 -61.43 -28.78 60.12
C TYR A 293 -62.69 -29.58 59.79
N PHE A 294 -62.62 -30.92 59.82
CA PHE A 294 -63.75 -31.81 59.54
C PHE A 294 -64.47 -32.32 60.81
N ASP A 295 -64.09 -31.88 62.02
CA ASP A 295 -64.84 -32.23 63.25
C ASP A 295 -65.96 -31.21 63.51
N ASP A 296 -67.15 -31.46 62.95
CA ASP A 296 -68.39 -30.68 63.15
C ASP A 296 -69.01 -30.86 64.56
N ARG A 297 -68.19 -30.94 65.62
CA ARG A 297 -68.67 -31.06 67.00
C ARG A 297 -68.76 -29.70 67.66
N VAL A 298 -69.98 -29.15 67.70
CA VAL A 298 -70.36 -27.98 68.51
C VAL A 298 -70.06 -28.25 69.99
N ARG A 299 -68.97 -27.67 70.50
CA ARG A 299 -68.52 -27.84 71.90
C ARG A 299 -68.86 -26.67 72.81
N ASN A 300 -69.39 -25.58 72.26
CA ASN A 300 -69.57 -24.33 72.99
C ASN A 300 -71.05 -24.06 73.31
N VAL A 301 -71.37 -23.79 74.57
CA VAL A 301 -72.76 -23.59 75.06
C VAL A 301 -73.43 -22.39 74.37
N ALA A 302 -72.65 -21.38 73.98
CA ALA A 302 -73.13 -20.18 73.30
C ALA A 302 -73.69 -20.43 71.88
N GLU A 303 -73.21 -21.46 71.16
CA GLU A 303 -73.69 -21.79 69.81
C GLU A 303 -75.06 -22.49 69.83
N ILE A 304 -75.38 -23.22 70.90
CA ILE A 304 -76.67 -23.91 71.07
C ILE A 304 -77.80 -22.91 71.37
N GLU A 305 -77.53 -21.89 72.18
CA GLU A 305 -78.53 -20.85 72.52
C GLU A 305 -78.90 -19.96 71.33
N GLN A 306 -77.95 -19.69 70.41
CA GLN A 306 -78.23 -18.94 69.19
C GLN A 306 -79.02 -19.74 68.14
N LEU A 307 -78.87 -21.07 68.09
CA LEU A 307 -79.57 -21.90 67.11
C LEU A 307 -81.02 -22.21 67.52
N VAL A 308 -81.31 -22.28 68.82
CA VAL A 308 -82.61 -22.72 69.37
C VAL A 308 -83.45 -21.56 69.93
N GLN A 309 -82.91 -20.33 70.02
CA GLN A 309 -83.58 -19.13 70.54
C GLN A 309 -84.31 -19.33 71.88
N ALA A 310 -83.75 -20.18 72.75
CA ALA A 310 -84.24 -20.40 74.10
C ALA A 310 -83.05 -20.61 75.05
N PRO A 311 -83.10 -20.07 76.28
CA PRO A 311 -82.01 -20.24 77.25
C PRO A 311 -81.90 -21.70 77.69
N VAL A 312 -80.68 -22.24 77.77
CA VAL A 312 -80.46 -23.65 78.14
C VAL A 312 -80.53 -23.79 79.67
N ILE A 313 -81.66 -24.33 80.16
CA ILE A 313 -81.98 -24.38 81.60
C ILE A 313 -81.34 -25.60 82.31
N LEU A 314 -80.82 -26.58 81.59
CA LEU A 314 -80.19 -27.76 82.19
C LEU A 314 -79.12 -28.39 81.27
N ASN A 315 -77.87 -28.38 81.72
CA ASN A 315 -76.77 -29.12 81.08
C ASN A 315 -76.54 -30.43 81.86
N VAL A 316 -76.82 -31.58 81.23
CA VAL A 316 -76.62 -32.90 81.85
C VAL A 316 -75.32 -33.51 81.33
N PRO A 317 -74.25 -33.57 82.15
CA PRO A 317 -72.97 -34.15 81.73
C PRO A 317 -73.10 -35.66 81.56
N ARG A 318 -72.73 -36.16 80.37
CA ARG A 318 -72.79 -37.59 80.05
C ARG A 318 -71.50 -38.28 80.50
N SER A 319 -71.49 -38.89 81.70
CA SER A 319 -70.39 -39.74 82.17
C SER A 319 -70.47 -41.13 81.52
N ARG A 320 -69.47 -41.50 80.70
CA ARG A 320 -69.35 -42.82 80.08
C ARG A 320 -68.67 -43.78 81.06
N ARG A 321 -69.41 -44.81 81.50
CA ARG A 321 -68.99 -45.88 82.40
C ARG A 321 -67.96 -46.79 81.70
N GLU A 322 -66.80 -46.95 82.31
CA GLU A 322 -65.77 -47.92 81.95
C GLU A 322 -66.30 -49.35 82.09
N ARG A 323 -65.93 -50.21 81.14
CA ARG A 323 -66.10 -51.66 81.26
C ARG A 323 -64.69 -52.27 81.22
N GLN A 324 -64.21 -52.65 82.40
CA GLN A 324 -63.06 -53.53 82.56
C GLN A 324 -63.39 -54.90 81.96
N VAL A 325 -62.47 -55.44 81.16
CA VAL A 325 -62.20 -56.88 81.11
C VAL A 325 -60.69 -57.03 81.26
N ALA A 326 -60.30 -57.70 82.33
CA ALA A 326 -58.97 -58.23 82.52
C ALA A 326 -58.94 -59.68 81.99
N ILE A 327 -57.78 -60.05 81.46
CA ILE A 327 -57.38 -61.27 80.70
C ILE A 327 -57.71 -61.19 79.20
#